data_AF-A0A430H647-F1
#
_entry.id   AF-A0A430H647-F1
#
_cell.length_a   1.000
_cell.length_b   1.000
_cell.length_c   1.000
_cell.angle_alpha   90.00
_cell.angle_beta   90.00
_cell.angle_gamma   90.00
#
_symmetry.space_group_name_H-M   'P 1'
#
loop_
_entity.id
_entity.type
_entity.pdbx_description
1 polymer ?
#
loop_
_entity_poly.entity_id
_entity_poly.type
_entity_poly.pdbx_seq_one_letter_code
_entity_poly.pdbx_strand_id
1 'polypeptide(L)'
;MARLLDCFSSFISSGLALDASIASGAPLLPHDAAQQRARQLLDAARAAAEASGTPASQIESAAFAMVAWIDEILARHPDAATAAGTVAPLQVQLFNSNNAHSEFFHHLSALGASDDAVREVYWHALSLGFKGQYYFEDGDHGELGKLKDLHGRQLLLRPLSTGSLVQDHITPQPYDVPDPRGPNDTRRRDRTLLLSGAALALAVPLLYMLWLWSSGPPAAATGLAQRIEQHLQTFACADLTASVDHEGRTRVTGFVSLPGDLPRVEHEVSALPGVKAPRFDIGLRVWPHCEVFAILKPYQMRNTEKAYGLDIDAPSAREGRLREGDNVRVQVVAPRHDSYIWVDYYTVDGSVMHLNAGQVPTRLQAGETLQIGRDIPSSWLVSPPFGSVLITVLSSPTPLTETSDRPPFELASTYLLRLRESLAASKNSERLIADFVFLETVPR
;
A
#
# COMPACT_ATOMS: atom_id res chain seq x y z
N MET A 1 31.28 29.15 -2.08
CA MET A 1 30.06 29.23 -1.26
C MET A 1 29.96 27.94 -0.48
N ALA A 2 29.65 28.00 0.81
CA ALA A 2 29.39 26.79 1.60
C ALA A 2 28.10 26.12 1.09
N ARG A 3 28.02 24.79 1.11
CA ARG A 3 26.79 24.08 0.72
C ARG A 3 25.77 24.23 1.83
N LEU A 4 24.48 24.24 1.49
CA LEU A 4 23.41 24.34 2.50
C LEU A 4 23.53 23.24 3.56
N LEU A 5 23.87 22.01 3.15
CA LEU A 5 24.13 20.89 4.06
C LEU A 5 25.24 21.17 5.08
N ASP A 6 26.31 21.86 4.67
CA ASP A 6 27.47 22.13 5.54
C ASP A 6 27.08 23.01 6.74
N CYS A 7 26.10 23.90 6.56
CA CYS A 7 25.54 24.72 7.64
C CYS A 7 24.89 23.87 8.75
N PHE A 8 24.36 22.68 8.41
CA PHE A 8 23.74 21.75 9.36
C PHE A 8 24.72 20.73 9.95
N SER A 9 26.00 20.74 9.57
CA SER A 9 27.00 19.74 10.02
C SER A 9 27.07 19.56 11.55
N SER A 10 27.05 20.64 12.32
CA SER A 10 27.08 20.59 13.79
C SER A 10 25.79 20.01 14.38
N PHE A 11 24.64 20.33 13.77
CA PHE A 11 23.35 19.79 14.14
C PHE A 11 23.29 18.28 13.85
N ILE A 12 23.69 17.87 12.65
CA ILE A 12 23.76 16.47 12.22
C ILE A 12 24.70 15.67 13.13
N SER A 13 25.90 16.18 13.39
CA SER A 13 26.85 15.50 14.27
C SER A 13 26.30 15.33 15.68
N SER A 14 25.58 16.32 16.21
CA SER A 14 24.96 16.22 17.53
C SER A 14 23.81 15.21 17.57
N GLY A 15 22.99 15.16 16.51
CA GLY A 15 21.90 14.19 16.38
C GLY A 15 22.40 12.75 16.29
N LEU A 16 23.45 12.51 15.50
CA LEU A 16 24.08 11.18 15.39
C LEU A 16 24.76 10.74 16.68
N ALA A 17 25.40 11.67 17.41
CA ALA A 17 25.97 11.38 18.72
C ALA A 17 24.88 11.00 19.73
N LEU A 18 23.74 11.70 19.71
CA LEU A 18 22.58 11.36 20.54
C LEU A 18 22.03 9.97 20.19
N ASP A 19 21.82 9.70 18.90
CA ASP A 19 21.29 8.41 18.43
C ASP A 19 22.20 7.23 18.81
N ALA A 20 23.52 7.40 18.63
CA ALA A 20 24.50 6.41 19.05
C ALA A 20 24.47 6.16 20.56
N SER A 21 24.35 7.21 21.38
CA SER A 21 24.23 7.08 22.84
C SER A 21 22.93 6.38 23.26
N ILE A 22 21.81 6.65 22.58
CA ILE A 22 20.54 5.96 22.81
C ILE A 22 20.69 4.47 22.50
N ALA A 23 21.26 4.14 21.34
CA ALA A 23 21.44 2.76 20.89
C ALA A 23 22.40 1.96 21.79
N SER A 24 23.44 2.58 22.34
CA SER A 24 24.42 1.92 23.20
C SER A 24 24.07 1.96 24.70
N GLY A 25 23.01 2.68 25.09
CA GLY A 25 22.69 2.96 26.50
C GLY A 25 23.79 3.73 27.24
N ALA A 26 24.55 4.58 26.53
CA ALA A 26 25.58 5.42 27.12
C ALA A 26 24.97 6.58 27.93
N PRO A 27 25.75 7.31 28.75
CA PRO A 27 25.24 8.50 29.43
C PRO A 27 24.66 9.52 28.44
N LEU A 28 23.41 9.90 28.68
CA LEU A 28 22.62 10.82 27.84
C LEU A 28 22.40 12.14 28.58
N LEU A 29 22.26 13.21 27.82
CA LEU A 29 21.65 14.43 28.35
C LEU A 29 20.17 14.15 28.63
N PRO A 30 19.56 14.79 29.65
CA PRO A 30 18.11 14.79 29.81
C PRO A 30 17.40 15.20 28.49
N HIS A 31 16.23 14.64 28.23
CA HIS A 31 15.52 14.86 26.96
C HIS A 31 15.29 16.35 26.64
N ASP A 32 14.91 17.16 27.62
CA ASP A 32 14.72 18.61 27.48
C ASP A 32 16.03 19.34 27.12
N ALA A 33 17.13 18.99 27.79
CA ALA A 33 18.45 19.53 27.48
C ALA A 33 18.93 19.11 26.08
N ALA A 34 18.66 17.88 25.66
CA ALA A 34 18.97 17.38 24.32
C ALA A 34 18.16 18.14 23.25
N GLN A 35 16.86 18.35 23.48
CA GLN A 35 16.00 19.11 22.58
C GLN A 35 16.41 20.59 22.50
N GLN A 36 16.72 21.22 23.64
CA GLN A 36 17.21 22.60 23.67
C GLN A 36 18.55 22.75 22.92
N ARG A 37 19.45 21.77 23.07
CA ARG A 37 20.71 21.73 22.33
C ARG A 37 20.47 21.62 20.83
N ALA A 38 19.56 20.74 20.40
CA ALA A 38 19.18 20.60 19.00
C ALA A 38 18.64 21.92 18.44
N ARG A 39 17.75 22.60 19.19
CA ARG A 39 17.20 23.90 18.80
C ARG A 39 18.28 24.97 18.61
N GLN A 40 19.21 25.10 19.56
CA GLN A 40 20.31 26.07 19.47
C GLN A 40 21.20 25.82 18.23
N LEU A 41 21.49 24.56 17.93
CA LEU A 41 22.27 24.18 16.76
C LEU A 41 21.52 24.44 15.45
N LEU A 42 20.20 24.23 15.44
CA LEU A 42 19.34 24.54 14.29
C LEU A 42 19.31 26.05 14.01
N ASP A 43 19.14 26.87 15.06
CA ASP A 43 19.12 28.33 14.93
C ASP A 43 20.48 28.85 14.41
N ALA A 44 21.59 28.28 14.87
CA ALA A 44 22.93 28.59 14.36
C ALA A 44 23.10 28.18 12.88
N ALA A 45 22.56 27.02 12.48
CA ALA A 45 22.59 26.55 11.10
C ALA A 45 21.79 27.46 10.16
N ARG A 46 20.61 27.92 10.58
CA ARG A 46 19.78 28.89 9.83
C ARG A 46 20.52 30.21 9.62
N ALA A 47 21.12 30.74 10.68
CA ALA A 47 21.91 31.98 10.59
C ALA A 47 23.12 31.85 9.65
N ALA A 48 23.82 30.70 9.68
CA ALA A 48 24.92 30.44 8.77
C ALA A 48 24.46 30.31 7.30
N ALA A 49 23.33 29.65 7.05
CA ALA A 49 22.74 29.51 5.72
C ALA A 49 22.29 30.87 5.16
N GLU A 50 21.68 31.71 5.99
CA GLU A 50 21.30 33.09 5.63
C GLU A 50 22.54 33.94 5.28
N ALA A 51 23.59 33.88 6.11
CA ALA A 51 24.84 34.60 5.85
C ALA A 51 25.55 34.14 4.55
N SER A 52 25.31 32.90 4.12
CA SER A 52 25.81 32.37 2.84
C SER A 52 24.97 32.76 1.62
N GLY A 53 23.84 33.47 1.82
CA GLY A 53 22.94 33.93 0.78
C GLY A 53 21.90 32.90 0.32
N THR A 54 21.61 31.87 1.12
CA THR A 54 20.57 30.89 0.80
C THR A 54 19.18 31.54 0.91
N PRO A 55 18.25 31.33 -0.05
CA PRO A 55 16.89 31.85 0.05
C PRO A 55 16.15 31.36 1.29
N ALA A 56 15.39 32.24 1.94
CA ALA A 56 14.66 31.90 3.18
C ALA A 56 13.75 30.68 3.03
N SER A 57 13.05 30.52 1.89
CA SER A 57 12.20 29.35 1.62
C SER A 57 12.98 28.02 1.62
N GLN A 58 14.21 28.03 1.10
CA GLN A 58 15.09 26.86 1.10
C GLN A 58 15.64 26.58 2.50
N ILE A 59 15.95 27.62 3.27
CA ILE A 59 16.37 27.49 4.67
C ILE A 59 15.26 26.86 5.51
N GLU A 60 14.02 27.34 5.38
CA GLU A 60 12.87 26.78 6.14
C GLU A 60 12.59 25.33 5.75
N SER A 61 12.61 24.99 4.46
CA SER A 61 12.41 23.62 4.00
C SER A 61 13.51 22.67 4.50
N ALA A 62 14.78 23.09 4.43
CA ALA A 62 15.90 22.32 4.97
C ALA A 62 15.82 22.17 6.50
N ALA A 63 15.44 23.24 7.22
CA ALA A 63 15.25 23.19 8.67
C ALA A 63 14.10 22.25 9.06
N PHE A 64 13.01 22.21 8.28
CA PHE A 64 11.92 21.26 8.48
C PHE A 64 12.41 19.81 8.39
N ALA A 65 13.19 19.47 7.35
CA ALA A 65 13.76 18.13 7.19
C ALA A 65 14.62 17.70 8.39
N MET A 66 15.46 18.61 8.86
CA MET A 66 16.33 18.38 10.01
C MET A 66 15.54 18.24 11.32
N VAL A 67 14.46 18.99 11.48
CA VAL A 67 13.56 18.88 12.63
C VAL A 67 12.80 17.55 12.63
N ALA A 68 12.25 17.13 11.49
CA ALA A 68 11.59 15.83 11.36
C ALA A 68 12.54 14.68 11.76
N TRP A 69 13.79 14.74 11.29
CA TRP A 69 14.81 13.74 11.62
C TRP A 69 15.21 13.74 13.10
N ILE A 70 15.49 14.91 13.70
CA ILE A 70 15.91 14.93 15.11
C ILE A 70 14.75 14.59 16.07
N ASP A 71 13.52 14.96 15.75
CA ASP A 71 12.36 14.62 16.58
C ASP A 71 12.12 13.10 16.58
N GLU A 72 12.39 12.40 15.47
CA GLU A 72 12.35 10.93 15.42
C GLU A 72 13.42 10.30 16.33
N ILE A 73 14.63 10.87 16.39
CA ILE A 73 15.68 10.44 17.31
C ILE A 73 15.27 10.72 18.77
N LEU A 74 14.77 11.91 19.05
CA LEU A 74 14.32 12.32 20.39
C LEU A 74 13.14 11.46 20.88
N ALA A 75 12.25 11.03 19.99
CA ALA A 75 11.16 10.12 20.33
C ALA A 75 11.64 8.73 20.81
N ARG A 76 12.87 8.33 20.45
CA ARG A 76 13.51 7.09 20.95
C ARG A 76 14.24 7.28 22.29
N HIS A 77 14.31 8.51 22.81
CA HIS A 77 14.98 8.78 24.07
C HIS A 77 14.25 8.06 25.24
N PRO A 78 14.96 7.48 26.22
CA PRO A 78 14.33 6.76 27.34
C PRO A 78 13.32 7.61 28.13
N ASP A 79 13.62 8.90 28.32
CA ASP A 79 12.74 9.83 29.04
C ASP A 79 11.63 10.46 28.17
N ALA A 80 11.48 10.06 26.90
CA ALA A 80 10.54 10.69 25.96
C ALA A 80 9.09 10.62 26.46
N ALA A 81 8.68 9.50 27.06
CA ALA A 81 7.31 9.34 27.60
C ALA A 81 7.00 10.33 28.73
N THR A 82 7.99 10.62 29.59
CA THR A 82 7.87 11.59 30.68
C THR A 82 7.88 13.03 30.15
N ALA A 83 8.67 13.28 29.10
CA ALA A 83 8.80 14.59 28.48
C ALA A 83 7.59 14.99 27.61
N ALA A 84 6.88 14.02 27.01
CA ALA A 84 5.77 14.25 26.09
C ALA A 84 4.63 15.13 26.65
N GLY A 85 4.47 15.17 27.98
CA GLY A 85 3.48 16.02 28.66
C GLY A 85 4.00 17.38 29.16
N THR A 86 5.30 17.64 29.06
CA THR A 86 5.95 18.86 29.58
C THR A 86 6.58 19.73 28.50
N VAL A 87 7.15 19.12 27.45
CA VAL A 87 7.79 19.85 26.36
C VAL A 87 7.33 19.28 25.02
N ALA A 88 6.74 20.13 24.17
CA ALA A 88 6.26 19.73 22.85
C ALA A 88 7.45 19.37 21.92
N PRO A 89 7.28 18.49 20.91
CA PRO A 89 8.29 18.23 19.88
C PRO A 89 8.70 19.49 19.10
N LEU A 90 9.89 19.51 18.48
CA LEU A 90 10.37 20.69 17.74
C LEU A 90 9.49 20.99 16.53
N GLN A 91 8.95 19.99 15.85
CA GLN A 91 7.98 20.13 14.76
C GLN A 91 6.75 20.95 15.16
N VAL A 92 6.27 20.79 16.40
CA VAL A 92 5.14 21.56 16.93
C VAL A 92 5.58 22.98 17.25
N GLN A 93 6.71 23.12 17.95
CA GLN A 93 7.23 24.42 18.40
C GLN A 93 7.63 25.35 17.24
N LEU A 94 8.13 24.79 16.13
CA LEU A 94 8.72 25.54 15.02
C LEU A 94 7.81 25.65 13.80
N PHE A 95 7.08 24.58 13.50
CA PHE A 95 6.34 24.46 12.24
C PHE A 95 4.84 24.25 12.45
N ASN A 96 4.36 24.22 13.70
CA ASN A 96 2.96 23.93 14.02
C ASN A 96 2.47 22.61 13.37
N SER A 97 3.37 21.63 13.23
CA SER A 97 3.11 20.32 12.64
C SER A 97 3.18 19.24 13.72
N ASN A 98 2.23 18.30 13.70
CA ASN A 98 2.26 17.07 14.49
C ASN A 98 2.59 15.84 13.62
N ASN A 99 2.76 16.02 12.30
CA ASN A 99 2.84 14.96 11.31
C ASN A 99 4.10 15.08 10.44
N ALA A 100 5.20 15.61 10.99
CA ALA A 100 6.44 15.82 10.23
C ALA A 100 6.99 14.52 9.63
N HIS A 101 6.68 13.36 10.24
CA HIS A 101 7.03 12.04 9.72
C HIS A 101 6.46 11.75 8.32
N SER A 102 5.35 12.39 7.93
CA SER A 102 4.70 12.23 6.61
C SER A 102 4.87 13.48 5.76
N GLU A 103 4.72 14.67 6.34
CA GLU A 103 4.94 15.95 5.64
C GLU A 103 6.34 16.08 5.04
N PHE A 104 7.35 15.43 5.65
CA PHE A 104 8.69 15.31 5.07
C PHE A 104 8.67 14.80 3.62
N PHE A 105 7.91 13.74 3.35
CA PHE A 105 7.87 13.12 2.02
C PHE A 105 7.06 13.95 1.03
N HIS A 106 6.05 14.69 1.51
CA HIS A 106 5.34 15.67 0.69
C HIS A 106 6.27 16.80 0.26
N HIS A 107 7.06 17.38 1.18
CA HIS A 107 8.03 18.41 0.84
C HIS A 107 9.11 17.89 -0.12
N LEU A 108 9.64 16.68 0.12
CA LEU A 108 10.64 16.05 -0.72
C LEU A 108 10.14 15.83 -2.17
N SER A 109 8.90 15.36 -2.32
CA SER A 109 8.30 15.14 -3.66
C SER A 109 7.96 16.44 -4.39
N ALA A 110 7.70 17.52 -3.66
CA ALA A 110 7.44 18.85 -4.23
C ALA A 110 8.71 19.59 -4.70
N LEU A 111 9.91 19.13 -4.35
CA LEU A 111 11.16 19.80 -4.75
C LEU A 111 11.36 19.79 -6.26
N GLY A 112 11.60 20.97 -6.84
CA GLY A 112 11.87 21.13 -8.27
C GLY A 112 13.35 20.96 -8.63
N ALA A 113 13.66 21.13 -9.92
CA ALA A 113 15.04 21.04 -10.43
C ALA A 113 15.98 22.10 -9.83
N SER A 114 15.44 23.25 -9.38
CA SER A 114 16.19 24.34 -8.75
C SER A 114 16.52 24.11 -7.27
N ASP A 115 15.95 23.08 -6.65
CA ASP A 115 16.03 22.86 -5.20
C ASP A 115 17.07 21.80 -4.83
N ASP A 116 18.13 21.64 -5.63
CA ASP A 116 19.17 20.61 -5.42
C ASP A 116 19.81 20.70 -4.02
N ALA A 117 20.11 21.92 -3.56
CA ALA A 117 20.69 22.13 -2.23
C ALA A 117 19.76 21.69 -1.09
N VAL A 118 18.44 21.84 -1.25
CA VAL A 118 17.43 21.39 -0.28
C VAL A 118 17.26 19.88 -0.39
N ARG A 119 17.19 19.35 -1.62
CA ARG A 119 17.10 17.91 -1.90
C ARG A 119 18.27 17.16 -1.27
N GLU A 120 19.46 17.74 -1.29
CA GLU A 120 20.62 17.18 -0.61
C GLU A 120 20.40 17.03 0.90
N VAL A 121 19.81 18.03 1.57
CA VAL A 121 19.52 17.99 3.01
C VAL A 121 18.50 16.89 3.33
N TYR A 122 17.41 16.81 2.57
CA TYR A 122 16.42 15.74 2.71
C TYR A 122 17.01 14.36 2.46
N TRP A 123 17.81 14.21 1.41
CA TRP A 123 18.45 12.95 1.08
C TRP A 123 19.41 12.51 2.19
N HIS A 124 20.17 13.43 2.79
CA HIS A 124 21.03 13.12 3.93
C HIS A 124 20.23 12.69 5.15
N ALA A 125 19.10 13.32 5.47
CA ALA A 125 18.24 12.85 6.57
C ALA A 125 17.83 11.37 6.39
N LEU A 126 17.43 10.98 5.17
CA LEU A 126 17.10 9.59 4.83
C LEU A 126 18.31 8.66 4.97
N SER A 127 19.46 9.07 4.45
CA SER A 127 20.71 8.29 4.53
C SER A 127 21.21 8.14 5.96
N LEU A 128 20.87 9.07 6.86
CA LEU A 128 21.16 9.03 8.29
C LEU A 128 20.08 8.31 9.11
N GLY A 129 19.17 7.58 8.46
CA GLY A 129 18.24 6.67 9.11
C GLY A 129 16.89 7.25 9.48
N PHE A 130 16.52 8.45 8.98
CA PHE A 130 15.14 8.92 9.06
C PHE A 130 14.21 7.95 8.34
N LYS A 131 13.25 7.37 9.06
CA LYS A 131 12.24 6.47 8.48
C LYS A 131 10.91 7.18 8.23
N GLY A 132 10.50 8.07 9.14
CA GLY A 132 9.21 8.76 9.10
C GLY A 132 8.06 7.77 8.98
N GLN A 133 7.16 8.00 8.01
CA GLN A 133 6.03 7.11 7.73
C GLN A 133 6.42 5.67 7.31
N TYR A 134 7.69 5.42 6.96
CA TYR A 134 8.20 4.10 6.59
C TYR A 134 8.90 3.39 7.76
N TYR A 135 8.51 3.67 9.02
CA TYR A 135 9.15 3.10 10.22
C TYR A 135 9.19 1.56 10.26
N PHE A 136 8.27 0.91 9.55
CA PHE A 136 8.14 -0.55 9.43
C PHE A 136 9.07 -1.20 8.41
N GLU A 137 9.73 -0.42 7.55
CA GLU A 137 10.70 -0.95 6.60
C GLU A 137 12.07 -1.11 7.26
N ASP A 138 12.74 -2.22 6.96
CA ASP A 138 14.11 -2.49 7.36
C ASP A 138 15.01 -2.69 6.14
N GLY A 139 16.15 -2.00 6.13
CA GLY A 139 17.08 -1.96 5.01
C GLY A 139 16.62 -1.07 3.85
N ASP A 140 17.34 -1.13 2.72
CA ASP A 140 17.13 -0.27 1.54
C ASP A 140 16.38 -1.00 0.40
N HIS A 141 15.67 -2.09 0.69
CA HIS A 141 14.95 -2.88 -0.33
C HIS A 141 13.49 -2.45 -0.54
N GLY A 142 12.94 -1.65 0.38
CA GLY A 142 11.56 -1.14 0.33
C GLY A 142 11.41 0.19 -0.41
N GLU A 143 10.28 0.87 -0.19
CA GLU A 143 9.98 2.19 -0.79
C GLU A 143 10.96 3.27 -0.30
N LEU A 144 11.39 3.21 0.96
CA LEU A 144 12.38 4.14 1.50
C LEU A 144 13.71 4.06 0.73
N GLY A 145 14.13 2.84 0.38
CA GLY A 145 15.30 2.59 -0.45
C GLY A 145 15.15 3.14 -1.88
N LYS A 146 13.97 2.97 -2.49
CA LYS A 146 13.66 3.55 -3.81
C LYS A 146 13.69 5.09 -3.78
N LEU A 147 13.16 5.71 -2.72
CA LEU A 147 13.20 7.17 -2.55
C LEU A 147 14.64 7.68 -2.40
N LYS A 148 15.48 6.99 -1.61
CA LYS A 148 16.91 7.30 -1.51
C LYS A 148 17.60 7.22 -2.88
N ASP A 149 17.37 6.16 -3.66
CA ASP A 149 17.99 6.02 -4.98
C ASP A 149 17.48 7.10 -5.97
N LEU A 150 16.16 7.33 -6.02
CA LEU A 150 15.54 8.33 -6.90
C LEU A 150 16.07 9.74 -6.65
N HIS A 151 16.08 10.19 -5.39
CA HIS A 151 16.56 11.53 -5.05
C HIS A 151 18.09 11.61 -5.08
N GLY A 152 18.81 10.54 -4.75
CA GLY A 152 20.27 10.48 -4.81
C GLY A 152 20.81 10.68 -6.23
N ARG A 153 20.15 10.11 -7.24
CA ARG A 153 20.52 10.29 -8.66
C ARG A 153 20.36 11.73 -9.16
N GLN A 154 19.50 12.51 -8.49
CA GLN A 154 19.21 13.90 -8.85
C GLN A 154 20.19 14.88 -8.20
N LEU A 155 20.99 14.44 -7.22
CA LEU A 155 21.98 15.29 -6.55
C LEU A 155 23.14 15.67 -7.48
N LEU A 156 23.67 16.88 -7.32
CA LEU A 156 24.90 17.32 -7.99
C LEU A 156 26.08 16.37 -7.74
N LEU A 157 26.26 15.91 -6.50
CA LEU A 157 27.22 14.88 -6.15
C LEU A 157 26.47 13.56 -5.92
N ARG A 158 26.45 12.71 -6.95
CA ARG A 158 25.73 11.44 -6.90
C ARG A 158 26.40 10.49 -5.90
N PRO A 159 25.65 9.97 -4.91
CA PRO A 159 26.14 8.93 -4.03
C PRO A 159 26.28 7.62 -4.79
N LEU A 160 27.21 6.77 -4.37
CA LEU A 160 27.35 5.42 -4.90
C LEU A 160 26.10 4.60 -4.56
N SER A 161 25.61 3.79 -5.50
CA SER A 161 24.46 2.91 -5.24
C SER A 161 24.83 1.90 -4.16
N THR A 162 24.11 1.90 -3.05
CA THR A 162 24.33 1.01 -1.90
C THR A 162 24.14 -0.47 -2.27
N GLY A 163 23.30 -0.77 -3.26
CA GLY A 163 23.09 -2.13 -3.78
C GLY A 163 24.22 -2.65 -4.69
N SER A 164 24.96 -1.77 -5.36
CA SER A 164 26.03 -2.18 -6.30
C SER A 164 27.21 -2.80 -5.56
N LEU A 165 27.61 -2.23 -4.42
CA LEU A 165 28.83 -2.66 -3.72
C LEU A 165 28.72 -4.05 -3.05
N VAL A 166 27.49 -4.49 -2.74
CA VAL A 166 27.23 -5.84 -2.21
C VAL A 166 27.08 -6.87 -3.33
N GLN A 167 26.65 -6.44 -4.52
CA GLN A 167 26.45 -7.30 -5.69
C GLN A 167 27.66 -7.36 -6.63
N ASP A 168 28.59 -6.42 -6.55
CA ASP A 168 29.83 -6.46 -7.33
C ASP A 168 30.76 -7.53 -6.76
N HIS A 169 30.79 -8.68 -7.41
CA HIS A 169 31.61 -9.83 -7.02
C HIS A 169 33.08 -9.51 -7.31
N ILE A 170 33.89 -9.35 -6.25
CA ILE A 170 35.30 -8.96 -6.38
C ILE A 170 36.20 -10.14 -6.86
N THR A 171 35.73 -11.40 -6.80
CA THR A 171 36.43 -12.57 -7.36
C THR A 171 35.48 -13.65 -7.89
N PRO A 172 35.85 -14.44 -8.93
CA PRO A 172 35.07 -15.60 -9.37
C PRO A 172 35.32 -16.81 -8.46
N GLN A 173 34.26 -17.52 -8.02
CA GLN A 173 34.33 -18.70 -7.13
C GLN A 173 33.96 -20.02 -7.86
N PRO A 174 34.40 -21.21 -7.38
CA PRO A 174 34.66 -22.40 -8.20
C PRO A 174 33.47 -23.32 -8.52
N TYR A 175 32.23 -22.93 -8.20
CA TYR A 175 31.06 -23.81 -8.30
C TYR A 175 30.26 -23.69 -9.61
N ASP A 176 30.76 -22.93 -10.59
CA ASP A 176 30.15 -22.78 -11.92
C ASP A 176 30.44 -23.95 -12.89
N VAL A 177 30.81 -25.14 -12.39
CA VAL A 177 31.03 -26.33 -13.24
C VAL A 177 29.92 -27.37 -13.00
N PRO A 178 29.18 -27.80 -14.04
CA PRO A 178 28.10 -28.77 -13.89
C PRO A 178 28.60 -30.19 -13.59
N ASP A 179 27.87 -30.92 -12.75
CA ASP A 179 28.16 -32.31 -12.40
C ASP A 179 27.90 -33.32 -13.55
N PRO A 180 28.67 -34.42 -13.64
CA PRO A 180 28.54 -35.39 -14.70
C PRO A 180 27.35 -36.34 -14.51
N ARG A 181 26.79 -36.82 -15.64
CA ARG A 181 25.60 -37.68 -15.68
C ARG A 181 25.92 -39.15 -15.37
N GLY A 182 25.10 -39.76 -14.51
CA GLY A 182 25.14 -41.18 -14.18
C GLY A 182 24.60 -42.12 -15.29
N PRO A 183 24.91 -43.43 -15.22
CA PRO A 183 24.73 -44.37 -16.32
C PRO A 183 23.29 -44.92 -16.47
N ASN A 184 22.88 -45.14 -17.72
CA ASN A 184 21.57 -45.69 -18.09
C ASN A 184 21.52 -47.22 -17.95
N ASP A 185 20.48 -47.74 -17.28
CA ASP A 185 20.21 -49.16 -17.13
C ASP A 185 19.43 -49.74 -18.33
N THR A 186 19.98 -50.77 -18.96
CA THR A 186 19.54 -51.38 -20.23
C THR A 186 18.82 -52.72 -20.03
N ARG A 187 17.92 -52.85 -19.05
CA ARG A 187 17.12 -54.09 -18.83
C ARG A 187 15.62 -53.93 -19.10
N ARG A 188 15.27 -53.17 -20.15
CA ARG A 188 13.88 -52.84 -20.52
C ARG A 188 13.40 -53.54 -21.80
N ARG A 189 13.67 -54.84 -21.99
CA ARG A 189 13.20 -55.55 -23.20
C ARG A 189 12.46 -56.87 -23.05
N ASP A 190 12.43 -57.52 -21.88
CA ASP A 190 11.74 -58.83 -21.74
C ASP A 190 10.47 -58.84 -20.88
N ARG A 191 10.02 -57.67 -20.39
CA ARG A 191 8.78 -57.55 -19.58
C ARG A 191 7.54 -57.09 -20.37
N THR A 192 7.71 -56.59 -21.59
CA THR A 192 6.63 -55.97 -22.38
C THR A 192 5.77 -56.97 -23.13
N LEU A 193 6.20 -58.22 -23.27
CA LEU A 193 5.46 -59.27 -23.98
C LEU A 193 4.51 -60.08 -23.07
N LEU A 194 4.65 -59.98 -21.75
CA LEU A 194 3.75 -60.64 -20.78
C LEU A 194 2.62 -59.72 -20.27
N LEU A 195 2.75 -58.39 -20.41
CA LEU A 195 1.77 -57.40 -19.93
C LEU A 195 0.61 -57.14 -20.91
N SER A 196 0.77 -57.45 -22.20
CA SER A 196 -0.25 -57.20 -23.24
C SER A 196 -1.45 -58.14 -23.15
N GLY A 197 -1.27 -59.38 -22.67
CA GLY A 197 -2.35 -60.35 -22.50
C GLY A 197 -3.30 -60.04 -21.33
N ALA A 198 -2.77 -59.49 -20.23
CA ALA A 198 -3.58 -59.12 -19.06
C ALA A 198 -4.37 -57.82 -19.27
N ALA A 199 -3.86 -56.89 -20.10
CA ALA A 199 -4.49 -55.61 -20.37
C ALA A 199 -5.81 -55.72 -21.15
N LEU A 200 -5.94 -56.71 -22.05
CA LEU A 200 -7.13 -56.89 -22.89
C LEU A 200 -8.33 -57.45 -22.10
N ALA A 201 -8.07 -58.32 -21.12
CA ALA A 201 -9.10 -58.92 -20.26
C ALA A 201 -9.69 -57.95 -19.22
N LEU A 202 -8.94 -56.88 -18.88
CA LEU A 202 -9.39 -55.79 -18.01
C LEU A 202 -10.11 -54.67 -18.77
N ALA A 203 -9.79 -54.46 -20.05
CA ALA A 203 -10.27 -53.31 -20.84
C ALA A 203 -11.77 -53.32 -21.13
N VAL A 204 -12.38 -54.50 -21.31
CA VAL A 204 -13.80 -54.65 -21.68
C VAL A 204 -14.76 -54.24 -20.55
N PRO A 205 -14.60 -54.71 -19.29
CA PRO A 205 -15.43 -54.23 -18.18
C PRO A 205 -15.10 -52.77 -17.81
N LEU A 206 -13.86 -52.31 -18.02
CA LEU A 206 -13.46 -50.90 -17.84
C LEU A 206 -14.16 -49.97 -18.85
N LEU A 207 -14.27 -50.36 -20.12
CA LEU A 207 -14.98 -49.60 -21.16
C LEU A 207 -16.49 -49.47 -20.86
N TYR A 208 -17.08 -50.53 -20.31
CA TYR A 208 -18.49 -50.52 -19.88
C TYR A 208 -18.72 -49.61 -18.66
N MET A 209 -17.81 -49.61 -17.68
CA MET A 209 -17.83 -48.65 -16.58
C MET A 209 -17.59 -47.20 -17.05
N LEU A 210 -16.70 -47.00 -18.04
CA LEU A 210 -16.40 -45.69 -18.64
C LEU A 210 -17.63 -45.08 -19.31
N TRP A 211 -18.45 -45.90 -19.97
CA TRP A 211 -19.69 -45.45 -20.59
C TRP A 211 -20.70 -44.98 -19.54
N LEU A 212 -20.88 -45.73 -18.44
CA LEU A 212 -21.73 -45.33 -17.31
C LEU A 212 -21.25 -44.06 -16.58
N TRP A 213 -19.95 -43.77 -16.58
CA TRP A 213 -19.38 -42.53 -16.02
C TRP A 213 -19.44 -41.33 -16.97
N SER A 214 -19.64 -41.54 -18.27
CA SER A 214 -19.70 -40.46 -19.28
C SER A 214 -21.02 -39.69 -19.32
N SER A 215 -22.05 -40.19 -18.63
CA SER A 215 -23.38 -39.58 -18.51
C SER A 215 -23.71 -39.05 -17.10
N GLY A 216 -22.70 -38.78 -16.27
CA GLY A 216 -22.82 -38.04 -15.01
C GLY A 216 -22.26 -36.61 -15.13
N PRO A 217 -22.74 -35.63 -14.34
CA PRO A 217 -22.22 -34.26 -14.39
C PRO A 217 -20.70 -34.25 -14.09
N PRO A 218 -19.90 -33.37 -14.70
CA PRO A 218 -18.46 -33.55 -14.81
C PRO A 218 -17.73 -33.31 -13.48
N ALA A 219 -17.45 -34.39 -12.75
CA ALA A 219 -16.62 -34.35 -11.55
C ALA A 219 -15.14 -33.95 -11.82
N ALA A 220 -14.67 -34.12 -13.06
CA ALA A 220 -13.30 -33.75 -13.46
C ALA A 220 -13.11 -32.23 -13.61
N ALA A 221 -14.14 -31.51 -14.06
CA ALA A 221 -14.11 -30.06 -14.20
C ALA A 221 -14.14 -29.37 -12.82
N THR A 222 -14.96 -29.88 -11.89
CA THR A 222 -14.96 -29.41 -10.49
C THR A 222 -13.65 -29.70 -9.79
N GLY A 223 -13.04 -30.87 -9.98
CA GLY A 223 -11.75 -31.19 -9.36
C GLY A 223 -10.57 -30.33 -9.85
N LEU A 224 -10.55 -29.90 -11.11
CA LEU A 224 -9.54 -28.97 -11.63
C LEU A 224 -9.81 -27.54 -11.13
N ALA A 225 -11.06 -27.05 -11.26
CA ALA A 225 -11.43 -25.71 -10.80
C ALA A 225 -11.16 -25.54 -9.29
N GLN A 226 -11.52 -26.53 -8.47
CA GLN A 226 -11.29 -26.52 -7.02
C GLN A 226 -9.79 -26.44 -6.67
N ARG A 227 -8.93 -27.16 -7.41
CA ARG A 227 -7.47 -27.13 -7.18
C ARG A 227 -6.87 -25.78 -7.56
N ILE A 228 -7.32 -25.20 -8.67
CA ILE A 228 -6.90 -23.86 -9.08
C ILE A 228 -7.35 -22.85 -8.03
N GLU A 229 -8.61 -22.90 -7.60
CA GLU A 229 -9.16 -21.99 -6.59
C GLU A 229 -8.39 -22.08 -5.25
N GLN A 230 -8.09 -23.30 -4.79
CA GLN A 230 -7.30 -23.51 -3.57
C GLN A 230 -5.88 -22.96 -3.70
N HIS A 231 -5.27 -23.04 -4.89
CA HIS A 231 -3.96 -22.46 -5.16
C HIS A 231 -4.02 -20.92 -5.16
N LEU A 232 -5.06 -20.34 -5.77
CA LEU A 232 -5.27 -18.90 -5.82
C LEU A 232 -5.49 -18.26 -4.44
N GLN A 233 -5.99 -19.01 -3.46
CA GLN A 233 -6.14 -18.55 -2.07
C GLN A 233 -4.81 -18.33 -1.33
N THR A 234 -3.68 -18.74 -1.90
CA THR A 234 -2.35 -18.52 -1.28
C THR A 234 -1.84 -17.09 -1.45
N PHE A 235 -2.43 -16.31 -2.36
CA PHE A 235 -2.04 -14.93 -2.61
C PHE A 235 -2.65 -14.00 -1.56
N ALA A 236 -1.80 -13.20 -0.89
CA ALA A 236 -2.23 -12.29 0.16
C ALA A 236 -2.99 -11.09 -0.45
N CYS A 237 -4.13 -10.73 0.15
CA CYS A 237 -4.94 -9.59 -0.29
C CYS A 237 -5.32 -9.67 -1.79
N ALA A 238 -5.66 -10.87 -2.26
CA ALA A 238 -6.10 -11.13 -3.63
C ALA A 238 -7.51 -11.75 -3.62
N ASP A 239 -8.30 -11.44 -4.64
CA ASP A 239 -9.60 -12.07 -4.90
C ASP A 239 -9.57 -12.53 -6.35
N LEU A 240 -9.21 -13.80 -6.53
CA LEU A 240 -9.03 -14.44 -7.83
C LEU A 240 -10.03 -15.58 -7.91
N THR A 241 -10.73 -15.68 -9.02
CA THR A 241 -11.73 -16.71 -9.28
C THR A 241 -11.38 -17.44 -10.56
N ALA A 242 -11.42 -18.78 -10.52
CA ALA A 242 -11.19 -19.62 -11.68
C ALA A 242 -12.49 -20.22 -12.20
N SER A 243 -12.72 -20.10 -13.50
CA SER A 243 -13.77 -20.81 -14.22
C SER A 243 -13.15 -21.70 -15.29
N VAL A 244 -13.69 -22.92 -15.44
CA VAL A 244 -13.24 -23.89 -16.44
C VAL A 244 -14.43 -24.23 -17.32
N ASP A 245 -14.31 -24.02 -18.63
CA ASP A 245 -15.39 -24.32 -19.57
C ASP A 245 -15.49 -25.83 -19.89
N HIS A 246 -16.54 -26.22 -20.61
CA HIS A 246 -16.77 -27.62 -21.01
C HIS A 246 -15.68 -28.19 -21.94
N GLU A 247 -14.87 -27.33 -22.58
CA GLU A 247 -13.74 -27.71 -23.44
C GLU A 247 -12.41 -27.79 -22.65
N GLY A 248 -12.44 -27.47 -21.35
CA GLY A 248 -11.28 -27.47 -20.47
C GLY A 248 -10.41 -26.21 -20.55
N ARG A 249 -10.92 -25.12 -21.16
CA ARG A 249 -10.24 -23.81 -21.14
C ARG A 249 -10.47 -23.13 -19.81
N THR A 250 -9.38 -22.66 -19.22
CA THR A 250 -9.40 -21.97 -17.92
C THR A 250 -9.48 -20.47 -18.13
N ARG A 251 -10.35 -19.78 -17.39
CA ARG A 251 -10.36 -18.33 -17.27
C ARG A 251 -10.20 -17.96 -15.81
N VAL A 252 -9.19 -17.16 -15.50
CA VAL A 252 -8.95 -16.59 -14.17
C VAL A 252 -9.24 -15.10 -14.22
N THR A 253 -10.13 -14.65 -13.33
CA THR A 253 -10.56 -13.25 -13.22
C THR A 253 -10.38 -12.75 -11.81
N GLY A 254 -10.02 -11.47 -11.63
CA GLY A 254 -9.95 -10.89 -10.29
C GLY A 254 -8.85 -9.84 -10.12
N PHE A 255 -8.21 -9.81 -8.95
CA PHE A 255 -7.08 -8.92 -8.70
C PHE A 255 -6.04 -9.51 -7.74
N VAL A 256 -4.83 -8.97 -7.84
CA VAL A 256 -3.69 -9.22 -6.93
C VAL A 256 -3.24 -7.92 -6.26
N SER A 257 -2.56 -8.02 -5.12
CA SER A 257 -2.10 -6.86 -4.36
C SER A 257 -0.68 -6.39 -4.71
N LEU A 258 0.20 -7.31 -5.13
CA LEU A 258 1.58 -6.99 -5.48
C LEU A 258 1.78 -7.03 -7.01
N PRO A 259 2.53 -6.09 -7.60
CA PRO A 259 2.86 -6.13 -9.03
C PRO A 259 3.57 -7.44 -9.45
N GLY A 260 4.37 -8.02 -8.54
CA GLY A 260 5.06 -9.30 -8.77
C GLY A 260 4.16 -10.54 -8.69
N ASP A 261 2.95 -10.41 -8.15
CA ASP A 261 2.02 -11.54 -8.04
C ASP A 261 1.30 -11.83 -9.36
N LEU A 262 1.07 -10.83 -10.21
CA LEU A 262 0.45 -11.03 -11.52
C LEU A 262 1.21 -12.05 -12.38
N PRO A 263 2.52 -11.87 -12.67
CA PRO A 263 3.27 -12.86 -13.46
C PRO A 263 3.42 -14.20 -12.72
N ARG A 264 3.40 -14.22 -11.38
CA ARG A 264 3.39 -15.46 -10.59
C ARG A 264 2.09 -16.24 -10.79
N VAL A 265 0.93 -15.60 -10.69
CA VAL A 265 -0.37 -16.25 -10.94
C VAL A 265 -0.42 -16.81 -12.35
N GLU A 266 0.00 -16.03 -13.34
CA GLU A 266 0.02 -16.49 -14.74
C GLU A 266 0.91 -17.72 -14.93
N HIS A 267 2.12 -17.71 -14.35
CA HIS A 267 3.06 -18.82 -14.44
C HIS A 267 2.56 -20.06 -13.69
N GLU A 268 2.16 -19.90 -12.42
CA GLU A 268 1.78 -21.01 -11.54
C GLU A 268 0.49 -21.69 -12.03
N VAL A 269 -0.53 -20.93 -12.45
CA VAL A 269 -1.77 -21.49 -13.00
C VAL A 269 -1.52 -22.18 -14.34
N SER A 270 -0.66 -21.62 -15.20
CA SER A 270 -0.32 -22.24 -16.48
C SER A 270 0.47 -23.55 -16.33
N ALA A 271 1.22 -23.69 -15.23
CA ALA A 271 1.97 -24.90 -14.90
C ALA A 271 1.11 -26.02 -14.28
N LEU A 272 -0.14 -25.72 -13.87
CA LEU A 272 -0.99 -26.71 -13.21
C LEU A 272 -1.44 -27.84 -14.17
N PRO A 273 -1.37 -29.11 -13.74
CA PRO A 273 -1.79 -30.24 -14.57
C PRO A 273 -3.27 -30.19 -14.93
N GLY A 274 -3.57 -30.13 -16.23
CA GLY A 274 -4.93 -30.13 -16.76
C GLY A 274 -5.45 -28.77 -17.22
N VAL A 275 -4.71 -27.68 -16.95
CA VAL A 275 -5.02 -26.35 -17.49
C VAL A 275 -4.70 -26.29 -18.99
N LYS A 276 -5.66 -25.83 -19.79
CA LYS A 276 -5.48 -25.62 -21.23
C LYS A 276 -5.80 -24.18 -21.59
N ALA A 277 -4.88 -23.54 -22.33
CA ALA A 277 -5.04 -22.18 -22.86
C ALA A 277 -5.66 -21.18 -21.86
N PRO A 278 -5.01 -20.97 -20.69
CA PRO A 278 -5.57 -20.10 -19.66
C PRO A 278 -5.67 -18.66 -20.16
N ARG A 279 -6.79 -18.00 -19.87
CA ARG A 279 -6.96 -16.56 -20.06
C ARG A 279 -7.01 -15.87 -18.71
N PHE A 280 -6.19 -14.82 -18.58
CA PHE A 280 -6.08 -14.04 -17.36
C PHE A 280 -6.68 -12.65 -17.60
N ASP A 281 -7.60 -12.26 -16.73
CA ASP A 281 -8.18 -10.92 -16.65
C ASP A 281 -8.05 -10.47 -15.19
N ILE A 282 -6.82 -10.10 -14.83
CA ILE A 282 -6.40 -9.84 -13.46
C ILE A 282 -5.90 -8.40 -13.37
N GLY A 283 -6.54 -7.61 -12.50
CA GLY A 283 -6.09 -6.25 -12.17
C GLY A 283 -5.09 -6.22 -11.01
N LEU A 284 -4.36 -5.11 -10.89
CA LEU A 284 -3.56 -4.82 -9.70
C LEU A 284 -4.37 -3.94 -8.75
N ARG A 285 -4.50 -4.36 -7.48
CA ARG A 285 -5.14 -3.59 -6.41
C ARG A 285 -4.27 -3.61 -5.17
N VAL A 286 -3.38 -2.62 -5.08
CA VAL A 286 -2.45 -2.49 -3.96
C VAL A 286 -3.20 -2.21 -2.66
N TRP A 287 -2.65 -2.68 -1.53
CA TRP A 287 -3.13 -2.30 -0.20
C TRP A 287 -3.19 -0.76 -0.08
N PRO A 288 -4.22 -0.16 0.55
CA PRO A 288 -5.31 -0.77 1.32
C PRO A 288 -6.52 -1.23 0.49
N HIS A 289 -6.55 -0.91 -0.81
CA HIS A 289 -7.74 -1.09 -1.66
C HIS A 289 -8.23 -2.54 -1.73
N CYS A 290 -7.32 -3.51 -1.79
CA CYS A 290 -7.67 -4.94 -1.79
C CYS A 290 -8.38 -5.36 -0.49
N GLU A 291 -7.93 -4.83 0.64
CA GLU A 291 -8.45 -5.18 1.97
C GLU A 291 -9.84 -4.59 2.18
N VAL A 292 -10.02 -3.33 1.77
CA VAL A 292 -11.32 -2.64 1.77
C VAL A 292 -12.32 -3.40 0.90
N PHE A 293 -11.92 -3.77 -0.31
CA PHE A 293 -12.75 -4.58 -1.19
C PHE A 293 -13.15 -5.91 -0.55
N ALA A 294 -12.21 -6.63 0.07
CA ALA A 294 -12.50 -7.90 0.73
C ALA A 294 -13.50 -7.74 1.88
N ILE A 295 -13.37 -6.67 2.67
CA ILE A 295 -14.29 -6.35 3.77
C ILE A 295 -15.69 -6.00 3.24
N LEU A 296 -15.79 -5.21 2.18
CA LEU A 296 -17.07 -4.66 1.69
C LEU A 296 -17.79 -5.53 0.66
N LYS A 297 -17.08 -6.45 -0.03
CA LYS A 297 -17.66 -7.36 -1.06
C LYS A 297 -18.94 -8.07 -0.60
N PRO A 298 -19.03 -8.66 0.61
CA PRO A 298 -20.27 -9.31 1.06
C PRO A 298 -21.47 -8.34 1.14
N TYR A 299 -21.21 -7.08 1.48
CA TYR A 299 -22.23 -6.04 1.62
C TYR A 299 -22.65 -5.45 0.28
N GLN A 300 -21.73 -5.39 -0.70
CA GLN A 300 -22.06 -5.05 -2.08
C GLN A 300 -22.87 -6.16 -2.76
N MET A 301 -22.48 -7.42 -2.60
CA MET A 301 -23.27 -8.54 -3.12
C MET A 301 -24.70 -8.50 -2.59
N ARG A 302 -24.87 -8.24 -1.29
CA ARG A 302 -26.18 -8.05 -0.68
C ARG A 302 -26.98 -6.89 -1.27
N ASN A 303 -26.34 -5.75 -1.55
CA ASN A 303 -26.96 -4.60 -2.20
C ASN A 303 -27.56 -4.99 -3.57
N THR A 304 -26.77 -5.72 -4.37
CA THR A 304 -27.13 -6.17 -5.72
C THR A 304 -28.20 -7.27 -5.69
N GLU A 305 -27.99 -8.33 -4.92
CA GLU A 305 -28.89 -9.50 -4.84
C GLU A 305 -30.29 -9.12 -4.35
N LYS A 306 -30.37 -8.19 -3.39
CA LYS A 306 -31.65 -7.71 -2.84
C LYS A 306 -32.17 -6.46 -3.53
N ALA A 307 -31.46 -5.95 -4.54
CA ALA A 307 -31.80 -4.75 -5.28
C ALA A 307 -32.18 -3.56 -4.37
N TYR A 308 -31.38 -3.32 -3.32
CA TYR A 308 -31.61 -2.21 -2.39
C TYR A 308 -31.40 -0.84 -3.03
N GLY A 309 -30.57 -0.77 -4.08
CA GLY A 309 -30.40 0.42 -4.92
C GLY A 309 -29.51 1.50 -4.32
N LEU A 310 -28.65 1.16 -3.34
CA LEU A 310 -27.53 2.02 -2.99
C LEU A 310 -26.58 2.06 -4.19
N ASP A 311 -26.13 3.24 -4.58
CA ASP A 311 -25.23 3.41 -5.72
C ASP A 311 -24.26 4.57 -5.45
N ILE A 312 -23.06 4.46 -6.01
CA ILE A 312 -22.02 5.49 -5.94
C ILE A 312 -21.41 5.72 -7.31
N ASP A 313 -21.39 6.98 -7.74
CA ASP A 313 -20.77 7.41 -8.98
C ASP A 313 -19.81 8.57 -8.72
N ALA A 314 -18.80 8.69 -9.59
CA ALA A 314 -17.85 9.78 -9.57
C ALA A 314 -17.98 10.59 -10.87
N PRO A 315 -18.97 11.50 -10.98
CA PRO A 315 -19.23 12.26 -12.21
C PRO A 315 -18.08 13.20 -12.61
N SER A 316 -17.09 13.37 -11.75
CA SER A 316 -15.84 14.07 -12.06
C SER A 316 -14.86 13.22 -12.86
N ALA A 317 -14.92 11.90 -12.74
CA ALA A 317 -14.03 10.98 -13.41
C ALA A 317 -14.51 10.68 -14.83
N ARG A 318 -13.65 10.91 -15.82
CA ARG A 318 -13.94 10.55 -17.22
C ARG A 318 -13.32 9.20 -17.51
N GLU A 319 -14.13 8.23 -17.89
CA GLU A 319 -13.69 6.85 -18.14
C GLU A 319 -12.97 6.23 -16.92
N GLY A 320 -13.44 6.56 -15.71
CA GLY A 320 -12.81 6.11 -14.46
C GLY A 320 -11.49 6.81 -14.12
N ARG A 321 -11.12 7.87 -14.85
CA ARG A 321 -9.87 8.61 -14.63
C ARG A 321 -10.08 10.03 -14.13
N LEU A 322 -9.23 10.44 -13.21
CA LEU A 322 -9.15 11.78 -12.64
C LEU A 322 -7.77 12.37 -12.93
N ARG A 323 -7.71 13.58 -13.50
CA ARG A 323 -6.43 14.24 -13.80
C ARG A 323 -6.00 15.15 -12.66
N GLU A 324 -4.71 15.38 -12.55
CA GLU A 324 -4.15 16.38 -11.64
C GLU A 324 -4.89 17.72 -11.71
N GLY A 325 -5.31 18.21 -10.55
CA GLY A 325 -6.10 19.44 -10.41
C GLY A 325 -7.60 19.27 -10.62
N ASP A 326 -8.11 18.08 -10.98
CA ASP A 326 -9.54 17.83 -11.03
C ASP A 326 -10.14 17.79 -9.62
N ASN A 327 -11.37 18.28 -9.48
CA ASN A 327 -12.15 18.13 -8.25
C ASN A 327 -12.71 16.71 -8.15
N VAL A 328 -12.48 16.03 -7.03
CA VAL A 328 -13.13 14.75 -6.73
C VAL A 328 -14.59 15.02 -6.35
N ARG A 329 -15.49 14.88 -7.32
CA ARG A 329 -16.95 14.92 -7.11
C ARG A 329 -17.52 13.52 -7.08
N VAL A 330 -18.27 13.25 -6.02
CA VAL A 330 -18.93 11.98 -5.73
C VAL A 330 -20.42 12.21 -5.61
N GLN A 331 -21.19 11.32 -6.23
CA GLN A 331 -22.63 11.29 -6.16
C GLN A 331 -23.05 9.96 -5.58
N VAL A 332 -23.81 10.00 -4.49
CA VAL A 332 -24.33 8.82 -3.81
C VAL A 332 -25.85 8.82 -3.91
N VAL A 333 -26.43 7.69 -4.28
CA VAL A 333 -27.88 7.46 -4.25
C VAL A 333 -28.20 6.57 -3.06
N ALA A 334 -29.03 7.06 -2.14
CA ALA A 334 -29.47 6.31 -0.99
C ALA A 334 -30.27 5.06 -1.41
N PRO A 335 -30.22 3.97 -0.63
CA PRO A 335 -31.05 2.81 -0.90
C PRO A 335 -32.54 3.14 -0.79
N ARG A 336 -33.40 2.21 -1.18
CA ARG A 336 -34.88 2.33 -1.12
C ARG A 336 -35.46 2.31 0.30
N HIS A 337 -34.70 2.74 1.30
CA HIS A 337 -35.10 2.90 2.68
C HIS A 337 -34.23 3.96 3.37
N ASP A 338 -34.78 4.56 4.42
CA ASP A 338 -34.04 5.48 5.27
C ASP A 338 -32.78 4.83 5.84
N SER A 339 -31.66 5.52 5.68
CA SER A 339 -30.36 5.02 6.12
C SER A 339 -29.40 6.15 6.45
N TYR A 340 -28.41 5.81 7.25
CA TYR A 340 -27.23 6.62 7.48
C TYR A 340 -26.17 6.23 6.46
N ILE A 341 -25.52 7.23 5.88
CA ILE A 341 -24.55 7.08 4.79
C ILE A 341 -23.17 7.49 5.27
N TRP A 342 -22.16 6.72 4.90
CA TRP A 342 -20.75 7.05 5.07
C TRP A 342 -20.04 6.90 3.75
N VAL A 343 -19.24 7.90 3.40
CA VAL A 343 -18.48 7.92 2.14
C VAL A 343 -17.01 8.13 2.47
N ASP A 344 -16.19 7.17 2.09
CA ASP A 344 -14.75 7.17 2.34
C ASP A 344 -13.97 7.15 1.03
N TYR A 345 -12.89 7.91 0.98
CA TYR A 345 -11.98 8.00 -0.16
C TYR A 345 -10.60 7.49 0.26
N TYR A 346 -10.20 6.37 -0.32
CA TYR A 346 -8.91 5.73 -0.09
C TYR A 346 -7.92 6.20 -1.15
N THR A 347 -6.80 6.73 -0.69
CA THR A 347 -5.76 7.31 -1.52
C THR A 347 -4.68 6.30 -1.91
N VAL A 348 -3.86 6.66 -2.89
CA VAL A 348 -2.75 5.84 -3.39
C VAL A 348 -1.68 5.61 -2.31
N ASP A 349 -1.46 6.59 -1.44
CA ASP A 349 -0.49 6.55 -0.32
C ASP A 349 -0.98 5.75 0.90
N GLY A 350 -2.19 5.16 0.83
CA GLY A 350 -2.72 4.31 1.89
C GLY A 350 -3.42 5.07 3.03
N SER A 351 -3.90 6.27 2.73
CA SER A 351 -4.67 7.09 3.66
C SER A 351 -6.16 7.05 3.32
N VAL A 352 -7.00 7.47 4.26
CA VAL A 352 -8.46 7.52 4.12
C VAL A 352 -8.94 8.90 4.46
N MET A 353 -9.74 9.47 3.56
CA MET A 353 -10.42 10.74 3.76
C MET A 353 -11.92 10.49 3.86
N HIS A 354 -12.54 10.99 4.93
CA HIS A 354 -13.95 10.77 5.20
C HIS A 354 -14.77 11.91 4.57
N LEU A 355 -15.44 11.63 3.45
CA LEU A 355 -16.02 12.65 2.59
C LEU A 355 -17.21 13.38 3.22
N ASN A 356 -17.91 12.72 4.13
CA ASN A 356 -19.04 13.28 4.86
C ASN A 356 -18.84 13.20 6.39
N ALA A 357 -17.59 13.27 6.85
CA ALA A 357 -17.29 13.38 8.28
C ALA A 357 -17.82 14.69 8.86
N GLY A 358 -18.50 14.58 10.00
CA GLY A 358 -19.03 15.70 10.77
C GLY A 358 -19.61 15.20 12.10
N GLN A 359 -19.92 16.13 13.00
CA GLN A 359 -20.49 15.79 14.32
C GLN A 359 -21.87 15.10 14.22
N VAL A 360 -22.58 15.28 13.10
CA VAL A 360 -23.89 14.70 12.86
C VAL A 360 -23.79 13.66 11.75
N PRO A 361 -24.18 12.39 11.99
CA PRO A 361 -24.25 11.37 10.96
C PRO A 361 -25.16 11.80 9.81
N THR A 362 -24.69 11.61 8.57
CA THR A 362 -25.48 11.95 7.38
C THR A 362 -26.62 10.95 7.22
N ARG A 363 -27.86 11.40 7.39
CA ARG A 363 -29.06 10.59 7.16
C ARG A 363 -29.73 11.00 5.86
N LEU A 364 -30.00 10.03 4.99
CA LEU A 364 -30.72 10.24 3.74
C LEU A 364 -32.06 9.49 3.75
N GLN A 365 -33.05 10.07 3.07
CA GLN A 365 -34.33 9.42 2.78
C GLN A 365 -34.19 8.42 1.63
N ALA A 366 -35.15 7.51 1.52
CA ALA A 366 -35.15 6.49 0.47
C ALA A 366 -34.99 7.11 -0.95
N GLY A 367 -33.95 6.70 -1.67
CA GLY A 367 -33.65 7.17 -3.03
C GLY A 367 -33.15 8.62 -3.15
N GLU A 368 -32.92 9.31 -2.04
CA GLU A 368 -32.33 10.64 -2.03
C GLU A 368 -30.88 10.61 -2.56
N THR A 369 -30.47 11.67 -3.27
CA THR A 369 -29.12 11.79 -3.81
C THR A 369 -28.30 12.79 -3.01
N LEU A 370 -27.14 12.36 -2.52
CA LEU A 370 -26.13 13.21 -1.88
C LEU A 370 -25.01 13.51 -2.88
N GLN A 371 -24.68 14.78 -3.04
CA GLN A 371 -23.52 15.20 -3.83
C GLN A 371 -22.45 15.78 -2.90
N ILE A 372 -21.26 15.19 -2.96
CA ILE A 372 -20.06 15.61 -2.23
C ILE A 372 -19.04 16.06 -3.27
N GLY A 373 -18.27 17.13 -3.03
CA GLY A 373 -17.33 17.62 -4.04
C GLY A 373 -17.47 19.06 -4.49
N ARG A 374 -18.55 19.75 -4.12
CA ARG A 374 -18.93 21.04 -4.73
C ARG A 374 -18.24 22.26 -4.09
N ASP A 375 -18.14 22.30 -2.76
CA ASP A 375 -17.66 23.46 -1.99
C ASP A 375 -16.47 23.07 -1.09
N ILE A 376 -15.35 22.64 -1.68
CA ILE A 376 -14.22 22.08 -0.91
C ILE A 376 -12.93 22.91 -1.10
N PRO A 377 -12.09 23.07 -0.06
CA PRO A 377 -10.76 23.68 -0.18
C PRO A 377 -9.85 22.98 -1.21
N SER A 378 -8.81 23.68 -1.68
CA SER A 378 -7.84 23.19 -2.67
C SER A 378 -7.08 21.92 -2.27
N SER A 379 -7.16 21.49 -1.01
CA SER A 379 -6.59 20.23 -0.52
C SER A 379 -7.28 18.96 -1.03
N TRP A 380 -8.40 19.09 -1.75
CA TRP A 380 -9.19 17.98 -2.30
C TRP A 380 -9.08 17.84 -3.82
N LEU A 381 -8.12 18.54 -4.40
CA LEU A 381 -7.73 18.37 -5.79
C LEU A 381 -6.89 17.11 -5.94
N VAL A 382 -7.07 16.43 -7.06
CA VAL A 382 -6.23 15.30 -7.43
C VAL A 382 -4.78 15.77 -7.51
N SER A 383 -3.91 15.18 -6.71
CA SER A 383 -2.50 15.53 -6.57
C SER A 383 -1.65 14.27 -6.47
N PRO A 384 -0.33 14.37 -6.67
CA PRO A 384 0.57 13.24 -6.46
C PRO A 384 0.49 12.70 -5.01
N PRO A 385 0.67 11.38 -4.80
CA PRO A 385 1.00 10.36 -5.80
C PRO A 385 -0.21 9.92 -6.65
N PHE A 386 0.05 9.72 -7.95
CA PHE A 386 -0.94 9.22 -8.91
C PHE A 386 -1.02 7.70 -8.90
N GLY A 387 -2.21 7.14 -9.13
CA GLY A 387 -2.43 5.70 -9.12
C GLY A 387 -3.88 5.31 -8.87
N SER A 388 -4.09 4.05 -8.48
CA SER A 388 -5.44 3.55 -8.16
C SER A 388 -5.94 4.15 -6.85
N VAL A 389 -7.17 4.65 -6.86
CA VAL A 389 -7.91 5.12 -5.68
C VAL A 389 -9.26 4.42 -5.61
N LEU A 390 -9.88 4.41 -4.43
CA LEU A 390 -11.17 3.75 -4.19
C LEU A 390 -12.09 4.69 -3.42
N ILE A 391 -13.32 4.81 -3.89
CA ILE A 391 -14.39 5.49 -3.14
C ILE A 391 -15.40 4.45 -2.71
N THR A 392 -15.71 4.42 -1.43
CA THR A 392 -16.69 3.47 -0.88
C THR A 392 -17.85 4.22 -0.26
N VAL A 393 -19.05 3.67 -0.40
CA VAL A 393 -20.22 4.06 0.37
C VAL A 393 -20.69 2.91 1.24
N LEU A 394 -20.97 3.20 2.51
CA LEU A 394 -21.62 2.29 3.44
C LEU A 394 -22.97 2.87 3.85
N SER A 395 -23.99 2.03 3.90
CA SER A 395 -25.34 2.37 4.36
C SER A 395 -25.75 1.47 5.51
N SER A 396 -26.22 2.06 6.61
CA SER A 396 -26.70 1.36 7.80
C SER A 396 -28.03 1.94 8.30
N PRO A 397 -28.94 1.13 8.86
CA PRO A 397 -30.17 1.63 9.47
C PRO A 397 -29.94 2.39 10.79
N THR A 398 -28.81 2.15 11.46
CA THR A 398 -28.42 2.81 12.71
C THR A 398 -27.08 3.51 12.54
N PRO A 399 -26.85 4.66 13.22
CA PRO A 399 -25.56 5.33 13.18
C PRO A 399 -24.49 4.40 13.76
N LEU A 400 -23.35 4.28 13.08
CA LEU A 400 -22.21 3.52 13.58
C LEU A 400 -21.57 4.29 14.73
N THR A 401 -21.49 3.67 15.92
CA THR A 401 -21.23 4.34 17.21
C THR A 401 -19.84 4.99 17.35
N GLU A 402 -18.91 4.71 16.43
CA GLU A 402 -17.52 5.21 16.46
C GLU A 402 -17.27 6.47 15.60
N THR A 403 -18.31 7.22 15.23
CA THR A 403 -18.19 8.28 14.21
C THR A 403 -18.19 9.71 14.73
N SER A 404 -18.52 9.94 16.01
CA SER A 404 -18.85 11.28 16.52
C SER A 404 -17.67 12.24 16.73
N ASP A 405 -16.44 11.83 16.42
CA ASP A 405 -15.23 12.67 16.61
C ASP A 405 -14.07 12.21 15.69
N ARG A 406 -14.40 11.75 14.48
CA ARG A 406 -13.37 11.24 13.55
C ARG A 406 -12.56 12.40 12.97
N PRO A 407 -11.22 12.25 12.86
CA PRO A 407 -10.45 13.18 12.07
C PRO A 407 -10.94 13.11 10.61
N PRO A 408 -10.90 14.20 9.85
CA PRO A 408 -11.31 14.19 8.44
C PRO A 408 -10.42 13.29 7.57
N PHE A 409 -9.24 12.93 8.06
CA PHE A 409 -8.22 12.14 7.40
C PHE A 409 -7.48 11.26 8.42
N GLU A 410 -7.21 10.01 8.08
CA GLU A 410 -6.42 9.07 8.90
C GLU A 410 -5.77 7.96 8.05
N LEU A 411 -4.86 7.17 8.64
CA LEU A 411 -4.23 6.04 7.96
C LEU A 411 -5.21 4.87 7.80
N ALA A 412 -5.19 4.21 6.63
CA ALA A 412 -6.08 3.09 6.35
C ALA A 412 -5.87 1.90 7.29
N SER A 413 -4.65 1.68 7.78
CA SER A 413 -4.35 0.59 8.73
C SER A 413 -5.14 0.74 10.03
N THR A 414 -5.19 1.95 10.59
CA THR A 414 -5.96 2.27 11.81
C THR A 414 -7.46 2.23 11.53
N TYR A 415 -7.89 2.75 10.39
CA TYR A 415 -9.32 2.80 10.05
C TYR A 415 -9.90 1.40 9.80
N LEU A 416 -9.19 0.54 9.07
CA LEU A 416 -9.70 -0.78 8.68
C LEU A 416 -9.94 -1.72 9.86
N LEU A 417 -9.17 -1.59 10.94
CA LEU A 417 -9.40 -2.33 12.18
C LEU A 417 -10.77 -1.96 12.79
N ARG A 418 -11.03 -0.65 12.94
CA ARG A 418 -12.28 -0.12 13.50
C ARG A 418 -13.48 -0.39 12.60
N LEU A 419 -13.30 -0.30 11.28
CA LEU A 419 -14.33 -0.65 10.31
C LEU A 419 -14.78 -2.10 10.49
N ARG A 420 -13.85 -3.05 10.66
CA ARG A 420 -14.17 -4.45 10.92
C ARG A 420 -14.96 -4.65 12.20
N GLU A 421 -14.57 -4.00 13.29
CA GLU A 421 -15.27 -4.07 14.57
C GLU A 421 -16.70 -3.52 14.46
N SER A 422 -16.86 -2.37 13.82
CA SER A 422 -18.16 -1.74 13.57
C SER A 422 -19.09 -2.61 12.71
N LEU A 423 -18.55 -3.20 11.65
CA LEU A 423 -19.28 -4.11 10.76
C LEU A 423 -19.62 -5.44 11.45
N ALA A 424 -18.74 -5.95 12.31
CA ALA A 424 -18.98 -7.16 13.10
C ALA A 424 -20.06 -6.96 14.16
N ALA A 425 -20.07 -5.80 14.84
CA ALA A 425 -21.13 -5.43 15.77
C ALA A 425 -22.50 -5.33 15.08
N SER A 426 -22.50 -4.91 13.81
CA SER A 426 -23.70 -4.71 13.00
C SER A 426 -24.03 -5.89 12.07
N LYS A 427 -23.35 -7.04 12.22
CA LYS A 427 -23.38 -8.18 11.28
C LYS A 427 -24.79 -8.75 11.05
N ASN A 428 -25.68 -8.62 12.02
CA ASN A 428 -27.06 -9.10 11.96
C ASN A 428 -28.04 -8.12 11.28
N SER A 429 -27.57 -6.94 10.87
CA SER A 429 -28.39 -5.99 10.13
C SER A 429 -28.41 -6.38 8.64
N GLU A 430 -29.52 -6.97 8.20
CA GLU A 430 -29.78 -7.27 6.78
C GLU A 430 -29.80 -6.01 5.89
N ARG A 431 -29.91 -4.82 6.49
CA ARG A 431 -29.92 -3.52 5.81
C ARG A 431 -28.57 -2.83 5.82
N LEU A 432 -27.54 -3.41 6.44
CA LEU A 432 -26.17 -2.97 6.27
C LEU A 432 -25.69 -3.40 4.89
N ILE A 433 -25.39 -2.45 4.04
CA ILE A 433 -25.01 -2.66 2.63
C ILE A 433 -23.94 -1.65 2.23
N ALA A 434 -23.17 -1.97 1.20
CA ALA A 434 -22.11 -1.11 0.69
C ALA A 434 -22.13 -1.07 -0.83
N ASP A 435 -21.50 -0.06 -1.38
CA ASP A 435 -21.10 -0.03 -2.78
C ASP A 435 -19.77 0.73 -2.91
N PHE A 436 -19.08 0.60 -4.04
CA PHE A 436 -17.78 1.24 -4.23
C PHE A 436 -17.42 1.39 -5.71
N VAL A 437 -16.59 2.41 -5.98
CA VAL A 437 -16.08 2.71 -7.32
C VAL A 437 -14.56 2.88 -7.27
N PHE A 438 -13.86 2.21 -8.19
CA PHE A 438 -12.42 2.37 -8.39
C PHE A 438 -12.16 3.43 -9.44
N LEU A 439 -11.17 4.29 -9.19
CA LEU A 439 -10.73 5.31 -10.12
C LEU A 439 -9.21 5.27 -10.25
N GLU A 440 -8.70 5.87 -11.31
CA GLU A 440 -7.27 6.03 -11.57
C GLU A 440 -6.94 7.52 -11.61
N THR A 441 -6.08 7.98 -10.70
CA THR A 441 -5.54 9.34 -10.72
C THR A 441 -4.32 9.38 -11.62
N VAL A 442 -4.21 10.40 -12.48
CA VAL A 442 -3.14 10.53 -13.48
C VAL A 442 -2.60 11.97 -13.55
N PRO A 443 -1.33 12.16 -13.94
CA PRO A 443 -0.82 13.48 -14.25
C PRO A 443 -1.58 14.13 -15.41
N ARG A 444 -1.51 15.46 -15.50
CA ARG A 444 -2.29 16.25 -16.45
C ARG A 444 -2.02 15.95 -17.92
#